data_AF-A0A519N5J5-F1
#
_entry.id   AF-A0A519N5J5-F1
#
_cell.length_a   1.000
_cell.length_b   1.000
_cell.length_c   1.000
_cell.angle_alpha   90.00
_cell.angle_beta   90.00
_cell.angle_gamma   90.00
#
_symmetry.space_group_name_H-M   'P 1'
#
loop_
_entity.id
_entity.type
_entity.pdbx_description
1 polymer ?
#
loop_
_entity_poly.entity_id
_entity_poly.type
_entity_poly.pdbx_seq_one_letter_code
_entity_poly.pdbx_strand_id
1 'polypeptide(L)'
;MKKLFAIFGVCLLFACSQSSVEKPDKLIEEDKMVDIFYDLSLLEAIKAHNPGVIQNAVEPNKYIYKKYKIDSLQFAQSNRYYATDIKRYKRMYGRVNRRLERDKKTQDSLANKKLPTPSNIPVEGGMIK
;
A
#
# COMPACT_ATOMS: atom_id res chain seq x y z
N MET A 1 46.04 20.52 2.89
CA MET A 1 45.05 20.52 3.99
C MET A 1 44.12 21.74 3.96
N LYS A 2 44.63 22.99 4.01
CA LYS A 2 43.81 24.23 4.10
C LYS A 2 42.83 24.44 2.93
N LYS A 3 43.25 24.10 1.70
CA LYS A 3 42.42 24.18 0.48
C LYS A 3 41.24 23.19 0.47
N LEU A 4 41.38 22.06 1.17
CA LEU A 4 40.33 21.04 1.27
C LEU A 4 39.20 21.49 2.20
N PHE A 5 39.56 22.17 3.30
CA PHE A 5 38.58 22.82 4.20
C PHE A 5 37.82 23.95 3.50
N ALA A 6 38.48 24.70 2.61
CA ALA A 6 37.82 25.74 1.82
C ALA A 6 36.80 25.14 0.83
N ILE A 7 37.14 24.04 0.15
CA ILE A 7 36.21 23.34 -0.76
C ILE A 7 35.02 22.74 0.01
N PHE A 8 35.28 22.13 1.16
CA PHE A 8 34.22 21.59 2.03
C PHE A 8 33.27 22.70 2.55
N GLY A 9 33.82 23.87 2.89
CA GLY A 9 33.06 25.05 3.27
C GLY A 9 32.14 25.58 2.16
N VAL A 10 32.60 25.59 0.91
CA VAL A 10 31.79 26.02 -0.24
C VAL A 10 30.66 25.04 -0.55
N CYS A 11 30.88 23.72 -0.41
CA CYS A 11 29.83 22.72 -0.62
C CYS A 11 28.68 22.84 0.40
N LEU A 12 28.96 23.29 1.63
CA LEU A 12 27.95 23.49 2.68
C LEU A 12 26.97 24.64 2.34
N LEU A 13 27.38 25.60 1.51
CA LEU A 13 26.51 26.73 1.10
C LEU A 13 25.44 26.32 0.06
N PHE A 14 25.63 25.20 -0.64
CA PHE A 14 24.64 24.64 -1.57
C PHE A 14 23.73 23.57 -0.94
N ALA A 15 23.93 23.23 0.34
CA ALA A 15 23.13 22.21 1.02
C ALA A 15 21.72 22.66 1.41
N CYS A 16 21.41 23.96 1.28
CA CYS A 16 20.08 24.48 1.54
C CYS A 16 19.20 24.33 0.29
N SER A 17 18.73 23.11 0.04
CA SER A 17 17.62 22.92 -0.90
C SER A 17 16.34 23.42 -0.24
N GLN A 18 15.79 24.55 -0.69
CA GLN A 18 14.40 24.92 -0.39
C GLN A 18 13.52 23.75 -0.84
N SER A 19 13.03 22.99 0.13
CA SER A 19 12.41 21.67 -0.04
C SER A 19 10.92 21.77 -0.38
N SER A 20 10.56 22.68 -1.30
CA SER A 20 9.23 22.67 -1.91
C SER A 20 9.25 21.66 -3.06
N VAL A 21 8.57 20.53 -2.88
CA VAL A 21 8.31 19.61 -4.00
C VAL A 21 7.28 20.29 -4.90
N GLU A 22 7.70 20.64 -6.11
CA GLU A 22 6.80 21.20 -7.11
C GLU A 22 5.72 20.19 -7.51
N LYS A 23 4.55 20.70 -7.91
CA LYS A 23 3.46 19.87 -8.41
C LYS A 23 3.87 19.26 -9.76
N PRO A 24 3.92 17.93 -9.91
CA PRO A 24 4.26 17.30 -11.19
C PRO A 24 3.20 17.60 -12.25
N ASP A 25 3.62 17.79 -13.52
CA ASP A 25 2.72 18.02 -14.66
C ASP A 25 1.69 16.90 -14.81
N LYS A 26 2.14 15.66 -14.61
CA LYS A 26 1.31 14.45 -14.71
C LYS A 26 0.91 13.92 -13.33
N LEU A 27 0.49 14.79 -12.42
CA LEU A 27 0.06 14.36 -11.09
C LEU A 27 -1.07 13.32 -11.16
N ILE A 28 -0.89 12.18 -10.51
CA ILE A 28 -1.95 11.19 -10.31
C ILE A 28 -2.95 11.77 -9.33
N GLU A 29 -4.23 11.85 -9.72
CA GLU A 29 -5.29 12.37 -8.86
C GLU A 29 -5.40 11.61 -7.53
N GLU A 30 -5.84 12.30 -6.47
CA GLU A 30 -5.85 11.75 -5.10
C GLU A 30 -6.70 10.47 -4.99
N ASP A 31 -7.87 10.45 -5.63
CA ASP A 31 -8.75 9.28 -5.63
C ASP A 31 -8.10 8.08 -6.33
N LYS A 32 -7.43 8.34 -7.46
CA LYS A 32 -6.66 7.32 -8.18
C LYS A 32 -5.46 6.82 -7.36
N MET A 33 -4.77 7.70 -6.63
CA MET A 33 -3.71 7.30 -5.69
C MET A 33 -4.25 6.41 -4.55
N VAL A 34 -5.45 6.71 -4.02
CA VAL A 34 -6.10 5.88 -3.01
C VAL A 34 -6.41 4.48 -3.57
N ASP A 35 -6.89 4.38 -4.80
CA ASP A 35 -7.12 3.10 -5.48
C ASP A 35 -5.81 2.32 -5.69
N ILE A 36 -4.74 3.00 -6.13
CA ILE A 36 -3.40 2.42 -6.27
C ILE A 36 -2.89 1.86 -4.94
N PHE A 37 -2.98 2.63 -3.86
CA PHE A 37 -2.53 2.19 -2.53
C PHE A 37 -3.35 1.01 -2.00
N TYR A 38 -4.65 0.97 -2.29
CA TYR A 38 -5.49 -0.18 -1.95
C TYR A 38 -5.04 -1.46 -2.67
N ASP A 39 -4.84 -1.39 -3.98
CA ASP A 39 -4.39 -2.56 -4.76
C ASP A 39 -2.98 -3.01 -4.38
N LEU A 40 -2.07 -2.07 -4.14
CA LEU A 40 -0.73 -2.39 -3.64
C LEU A 40 -0.81 -3.12 -2.30
N SER A 41 -1.66 -2.65 -1.39
CA SER A 41 -1.86 -3.29 -0.09
C SER A 41 -2.42 -4.71 -0.23
N LEU A 42 -3.33 -4.93 -1.19
CA LEU A 42 -3.88 -6.26 -1.48
C LEU A 42 -2.81 -7.19 -2.08
N LEU A 43 -2.00 -6.70 -3.03
CA LEU A 43 -0.93 -7.48 -3.64
C LEU A 43 0.15 -7.87 -2.61
N GLU A 44 0.50 -6.97 -1.70
CA GLU A 44 1.43 -7.28 -0.61
C GLU A 44 0.84 -8.31 0.36
N ALA A 45 -0.44 -8.23 0.69
CA ALA A 45 -1.10 -9.25 1.51
C ALA A 45 -1.11 -10.63 0.83
N ILE A 46 -1.43 -10.69 -0.47
CA ILE A 46 -1.38 -11.94 -1.26
C ILE A 46 0.04 -12.52 -1.25
N LYS A 47 1.05 -11.68 -1.49
CA LYS A 47 2.47 -12.08 -1.49
C LYS A 47 2.92 -12.59 -0.13
N ALA A 48 2.49 -11.94 0.96
CA ALA A 48 2.82 -12.34 2.32
C ALA A 48 2.21 -13.70 2.70
N HIS A 49 0.97 -13.98 2.26
CA HIS A 49 0.30 -15.25 2.57
C HIS A 49 0.68 -16.40 1.63
N ASN A 50 0.95 -16.12 0.35
CA ASN A 50 1.26 -17.12 -0.66
C ASN A 50 2.39 -16.64 -1.58
N PRO A 51 3.65 -16.68 -1.14
CA PRO A 51 4.77 -16.14 -1.90
C PRO A 51 4.95 -16.80 -3.28
N GLY A 52 4.58 -18.08 -3.42
CA GLY A 52 4.66 -18.82 -4.69
C GLY A 52 3.68 -18.35 -5.77
N VAL A 53 2.58 -17.66 -5.40
CA VAL A 53 1.59 -17.13 -6.36
C VAL A 53 2.16 -15.95 -7.13
N ILE A 54 3.04 -15.15 -6.51
CA ILE A 54 3.59 -13.93 -7.11
C ILE A 54 4.96 -14.16 -7.77
N GLN A 55 5.66 -15.26 -7.45
CA GLN A 55 6.96 -15.59 -8.09
C GLN A 55 6.87 -15.79 -9.61
N ASN A 56 5.72 -16.28 -10.10
CA ASN A 56 5.44 -16.42 -11.53
C ASN A 56 4.54 -15.30 -12.08
N ALA A 57 4.12 -14.36 -11.23
CA ALA A 57 3.23 -13.27 -11.61
C ALA A 57 4.03 -12.01 -11.97
N VAL A 58 3.40 -11.15 -12.77
CA VAL A 58 3.89 -9.80 -13.08
C VAL A 58 4.24 -9.08 -11.78
N GLU A 59 5.43 -8.47 -11.70
CA GLU A 59 5.85 -7.68 -10.54
C GLU A 59 4.72 -6.71 -10.11
N PRO A 60 4.37 -6.63 -8.81
CA PRO A 60 3.22 -5.83 -8.35
C PRO A 60 3.17 -4.42 -8.93
N ASN A 61 4.33 -3.75 -9.00
CA ASN A 61 4.45 -2.43 -9.60
C ASN A 61 4.08 -2.41 -11.09
N LYS A 62 4.53 -3.39 -11.88
CA LYS A 62 4.17 -3.48 -13.31
C LYS A 62 2.67 -3.70 -13.51
N TYR A 63 2.04 -4.50 -12.64
CA TYR A 63 0.59 -4.67 -12.65
C TYR A 63 -0.13 -3.33 -12.39
N ILE A 64 0.31 -2.59 -11.36
CA ILE A 64 -0.26 -1.27 -11.03
C ILE A 64 -0.11 -0.29 -12.19
N TYR A 65 1.08 -0.18 -12.78
CA TYR A 65 1.35 0.71 -13.90
C TYR A 65 0.43 0.42 -15.08
N LYS A 66 0.26 -0.87 -15.42
CA LYS A 66 -0.66 -1.30 -16.47
C LYS A 66 -2.12 -1.01 -16.14
N LYS A 67 -2.58 -1.34 -14.92
CA LYS A 67 -3.98 -1.17 -14.49
C LYS A 67 -4.41 0.30 -14.51
N TYR A 68 -3.56 1.18 -13.98
CA TYR A 68 -3.88 2.60 -13.82
C TYR A 68 -3.43 3.48 -15.00
N LYS A 69 -2.77 2.89 -16.00
CA LYS A 69 -2.19 3.59 -17.16
C LYS A 69 -1.24 4.71 -16.73
N ILE A 70 -0.36 4.38 -15.78
CA ILE A 70 0.67 5.28 -15.24
C ILE A 70 2.05 4.66 -15.47
N ASP A 71 3.10 5.47 -15.44
CA ASP A 71 4.48 4.99 -15.43
C ASP A 71 5.14 5.14 -14.04
N SER A 72 6.33 4.55 -13.89
CA SER A 72 7.06 4.55 -12.62
C SER A 72 7.48 5.95 -12.17
N LEU A 73 7.81 6.84 -13.11
CA LEU A 73 8.23 8.20 -12.83
C LEU A 73 7.03 9.02 -12.34
N GLN A 74 5.91 8.91 -13.04
CA GLN A 74 4.64 9.55 -12.69
C GLN A 74 4.20 9.16 -11.27
N PHE A 75 4.28 7.85 -10.94
CA PHE A 75 3.97 7.36 -9.61
C PHE A 75 4.92 7.93 -8.56
N ALA A 76 6.24 7.84 -8.78
CA ALA A 76 7.24 8.32 -7.83
C ALA A 76 7.11 9.83 -7.55
N GLN A 77 6.91 10.63 -8.59
CA GLN A 77 6.73 12.07 -8.49
C GLN A 77 5.42 12.42 -7.76
N SER A 78 4.31 11.77 -8.11
CA SER A 78 3.02 12.00 -7.45
C SER A 78 3.07 11.60 -5.99
N ASN A 79 3.66 10.44 -5.68
CA ASN A 79 3.86 9.97 -4.32
C ASN A 79 4.69 10.96 -3.50
N ARG A 80 5.81 11.44 -4.05
CA ARG A 80 6.67 12.45 -3.42
C ARG A 80 5.93 13.77 -3.18
N TYR A 81 5.13 14.22 -4.15
CA TYR A 81 4.31 15.42 -4.02
C TYR A 81 3.31 15.29 -2.85
N TYR A 82 2.56 14.19 -2.79
CA TYR A 82 1.59 13.99 -1.71
C TYR A 82 2.25 13.81 -0.33
N ALA A 83 3.46 13.26 -0.28
CA ALA A 83 4.20 13.08 0.97
C ALA A 83 4.64 14.41 1.62
N THR A 84 4.57 15.54 0.91
CA THR A 84 4.85 16.88 1.49
C THR A 84 3.76 17.37 2.44
N ASP A 85 2.51 16.95 2.24
CA ASP A 85 1.40 17.23 3.16
C ASP A 85 1.05 15.95 3.92
N ILE A 86 1.69 15.78 5.08
CA ILE A 86 1.50 14.61 5.94
C ILE A 86 0.03 14.40 6.33
N LYS A 87 -0.73 15.49 6.56
CA LYS A 87 -2.15 15.37 6.93
C LYS A 87 -2.95 14.80 5.76
N ARG A 88 -2.71 15.30 4.54
CA ARG A 88 -3.34 14.79 3.32
C ARG A 88 -2.94 13.35 3.03
N TYR A 89 -1.66 13.04 3.11
CA TYR A 89 -1.13 11.70 2.92
C TYR A 89 -1.78 10.69 3.90
N LYS A 90 -1.86 11.05 5.19
CA LYS A 90 -2.54 10.24 6.21
C LYS A 90 -4.03 10.03 5.91
N ARG A 91 -4.73 11.05 5.39
CA ARG A 91 -6.14 10.90 4.99
C ARG A 91 -6.32 9.88 3.88
N MET A 92 -5.42 9.84 2.88
CA MET A 92 -5.46 8.84 1.81
C MET A 92 -5.33 7.43 2.37
N TYR A 93 -4.32 7.15 3.20
CA TYR A 93 -4.18 5.84 3.86
C TYR A 93 -5.38 5.51 4.77
N GLY A 94 -5.94 6.51 5.46
CA GLY A 94 -7.17 6.33 6.22
C GLY A 94 -8.35 5.87 5.36
N ARG A 95 -8.46 6.35 4.11
CA ARG A 95 -9.48 5.89 3.15
C ARG A 95 -9.23 4.44 2.72
N VAL A 96 -7.97 4.10 2.44
CA VAL A 96 -7.55 2.73 2.10
C VAL A 96 -7.94 1.76 3.23
N ASN A 97 -7.56 2.08 4.47
CA ASN A 97 -7.88 1.24 5.63
C ASN A 97 -9.38 1.05 5.81
N ARG A 98 -10.19 2.12 5.69
CA ARG A 98 -11.65 2.00 5.78
C ARG A 98 -12.23 1.10 4.69
N ARG A 99 -11.68 1.14 3.49
CA ARG A 99 -12.09 0.26 2.38
C ARG A 99 -11.75 -1.19 2.70
N LEU A 100 -10.50 -1.47 3.10
CA LEU A 100 -10.05 -2.81 3.49
C LEU A 100 -10.91 -3.40 4.62
N GLU A 101 -11.21 -2.62 5.66
CA GLU A 101 -12.07 -3.06 6.76
C GLU A 101 -13.50 -3.38 6.31
N ARG A 102 -14.07 -2.57 5.41
CA ARG A 102 -15.39 -2.84 4.83
C ARG A 102 -15.39 -4.13 4.03
N ASP A 103 -14.37 -4.33 3.20
CA ASP A 103 -14.28 -5.50 2.34
C ASP A 103 -14.09 -6.76 3.18
N LYS A 104 -13.24 -6.71 4.20
CA LYS A 104 -13.07 -7.78 5.19
C LYS A 104 -14.39 -8.16 5.87
N LYS A 105 -15.11 -7.19 6.44
CA LYS A 105 -16.41 -7.44 7.08
C LYS A 105 -17.42 -8.07 6.13
N THR A 106 -17.40 -7.66 4.87
CA THR A 106 -18.25 -8.24 3.82
C THR A 106 -17.90 -9.71 3.59
N GLN A 107 -16.61 -10.04 3.47
CA GLN A 107 -16.15 -11.43 3.32
C GLN A 107 -16.51 -12.28 4.53
N ASP A 108 -16.27 -11.79 5.74
CA ASP A 108 -16.60 -12.50 6.99
C ASP A 108 -18.10 -12.79 7.09
N SER A 109 -18.95 -11.83 6.72
CA SER A 109 -20.40 -11.99 6.71
C SER A 109 -20.86 -13.04 5.69
N LEU A 110 -20.22 -13.09 4.51
CA LEU A 110 -20.50 -14.09 3.49
C LEU A 110 -20.05 -15.49 3.91
N ALA A 111 -18.90 -15.61 4.58
CA ALA A 111 -18.40 -16.88 5.11
C ALA A 111 -19.35 -17.44 6.18
N ASN A 112 -19.80 -16.59 7.11
CA ASN A 112 -20.72 -16.98 8.18
C ASN A 112 -22.11 -17.40 7.65
N LYS A 113 -22.58 -16.81 6.54
CA LYS A 113 -23.85 -17.19 5.91
C LYS A 113 -23.81 -18.54 5.18
N LYS A 114 -22.61 -19.03 4.81
CA LYS A 114 -22.43 -20.28 4.06
C LYS A 114 -22.27 -21.53 4.95
N LEU A 115 -22.20 -21.39 6.28
CA LEU A 115 -22.16 -22.51 7.21
C LEU A 115 -23.54 -22.72 7.84
N PRO A 116 -24.24 -23.85 7.61
CA PRO A 116 -25.06 -24.40 8.67
C PRO A 116 -24.08 -24.85 9.75
N THR A 117 -24.16 -24.25 10.93
CA THR A 117 -23.50 -24.76 12.13
C THR A 117 -23.91 -26.22 12.30
N PRO A 118 -22.99 -27.20 12.48
CA PRO A 118 -23.41 -28.52 12.92
C PRO A 118 -23.96 -28.34 14.33
N SER A 119 -25.28 -28.27 14.44
CA SER A 119 -26.00 -28.34 15.69
C SER A 119 -25.68 -29.66 16.37
N ASN A 120 -25.14 -29.58 17.58
CA ASN A 120 -25.22 -30.59 18.64
C ASN A 120 -25.08 -32.05 18.17
N ILE A 121 -23.85 -32.56 18.08
CA ILE A 121 -23.65 -34.00 18.33
C ILE A 121 -23.66 -34.16 19.85
N PRO A 122 -24.67 -34.82 20.45
CA PRO A 122 -24.63 -35.14 21.87
C PRO A 122 -23.47 -36.10 22.09
N VAL A 123 -22.52 -35.72 22.93
CA VAL A 123 -21.55 -36.67 23.47
C VAL A 123 -22.26 -37.40 24.59
N GLU A 124 -23.09 -38.38 24.23
CA GLU A 124 -23.69 -39.29 25.21
C GLU A 124 -22.98 -40.63 25.15
N GLY A 125 -22.25 -40.91 26.25
CA GLY A 125 -22.16 -42.21 26.89
C GLY A 125 -21.59 -43.41 26.12
N GLY A 126 -20.42 -43.88 26.57
CA GLY A 126 -20.03 -45.27 26.30
C GLY A 126 -18.60 -45.64 26.69
N MET A 127 -18.30 -45.75 27.99
CA MET A 127 -17.42 -46.84 28.44
C MET A 127 -18.12 -48.16 28.11
N ILE A 128 -17.43 -49.18 27.58
CA ILE A 128 -17.51 -50.66 27.77
C ILE A 128 -16.53 -51.26 26.70
N LYS A 129 -15.53 -52.12 26.92
CA LYS A 129 -15.03 -52.99 27.99
C LYS A 129 -13.53 -53.18 27.77
#